data_AF-A0A7Y4LWG0-F1
#
_entry.id   AF-A0A7Y4LWG0-F1
#
_cell.length_a   1.000
_cell.length_b   1.000
_cell.length_c   1.000
_cell.angle_alpha   90.00
_cell.angle_beta   90.00
_cell.angle_gamma   90.00
#
_symmetry.space_group_name_H-M   'P 1'
#
loop_
_entity.id
_entity.type
_entity.pdbx_description
1 polymer ?
#
loop_
_entity_poly.entity_id
_entity_poly.type
_entity_poly.pdbx_seq_one_letter_code
_entity_poly.pdbx_strand_id
1 'polypeptide(L)'
;MRSTEQPVTHEMPQPLGILAGEQRERAREYLEAFERLLNTPEPRPLYAMYFLVTHAIELLLKAYLTAHAVPKKRLRDVAVRHNLPALLDLCEEKHLPAVIDLREYVSTLQEMNKDYDFRYVTGYNLHLPPPAACLAIARALESAVAPTVTEAQMKATLDFAVETRHLKGKKSDGPTDRARGTNGMKRDLDLIREIMLALENSPQLNGRASWEGYASEFAKLEGHDDDELAYHMMLIIDEGWIEGEYWRTSGKFALTRITADGHDFLDSTRQPDIWAKAKSIAKSRGAETLRFAWDIAKSIVNAEITRHIGQIT
;
A
#
# COMPACT_ATOMS: atom_id res chain seq x y z
N MET A 1 -36.90 -5.90 28.40
CA MET A 1 -36.29 -5.17 27.27
C MET A 1 -34.78 -5.24 27.43
N ARG A 2 -34.09 -6.11 26.66
CA ARG A 2 -32.63 -6.16 26.68
C ARG A 2 -32.12 -5.01 25.81
N SER A 3 -31.43 -4.07 26.43
CA SER A 3 -30.73 -2.98 25.74
C SER A 3 -29.61 -3.59 24.89
N THR A 4 -29.73 -3.51 23.57
CA THR A 4 -28.64 -3.86 22.66
C THR A 4 -27.67 -2.69 22.61
N GLU A 5 -26.66 -2.69 23.49
CA GLU A 5 -25.51 -1.82 23.33
C GLU A 5 -24.81 -2.21 22.02
N GLN A 6 -24.83 -1.30 21.06
CA GLN A 6 -24.03 -1.43 19.85
C GLN A 6 -22.55 -1.38 20.25
N PRO A 7 -21.69 -2.25 19.66
CA PRO A 7 -20.28 -2.23 19.97
C PRO A 7 -19.70 -0.86 19.58
N VAL A 8 -19.17 -0.15 20.56
CA VAL A 8 -18.42 1.10 20.36
C VAL A 8 -17.17 0.75 19.56
N THR A 9 -17.20 1.03 18.26
CA THR A 9 -16.01 0.96 17.41
C THR A 9 -15.06 2.06 17.84
N HIS A 10 -14.03 1.71 18.62
CA HIS A 10 -12.87 2.58 18.77
C HIS A 10 -12.09 2.56 17.44
N GLU A 11 -12.54 3.35 16.46
CA GLU A 11 -11.71 3.70 15.31
C GLU A 11 -10.51 4.48 15.84
N MET A 12 -9.33 3.85 15.84
CA MET A 12 -8.08 4.58 15.94
C MET A 12 -8.07 5.67 14.85
N PRO A 13 -7.63 6.90 15.15
CA PRO A 13 -7.59 7.95 14.14
C PRO A 13 -6.58 7.55 13.05
N GLN A 14 -7.08 7.01 11.95
CA GLN A 14 -6.28 6.68 10.78
C GLN A 14 -5.57 7.97 10.29
N PRO A 15 -4.24 7.96 10.17
CA PRO A 15 -3.49 9.10 9.64
C PRO A 15 -4.04 9.53 8.28
N LEU A 16 -4.22 10.84 8.08
CA LEU A 16 -4.86 11.38 6.87
C LEU A 16 -4.07 11.04 5.59
N GLY A 17 -2.75 10.94 5.67
CA GLY A 17 -1.94 10.51 4.52
C GLY A 17 -2.15 9.04 4.14
N ILE A 18 -2.37 8.14 5.12
CA ILE A 18 -2.70 6.73 4.84
C ILE A 18 -4.07 6.65 4.16
N LEU A 19 -5.05 7.39 4.70
CA LEU A 19 -6.38 7.51 4.09
C LEU A 19 -6.31 8.05 2.66
N ALA A 20 -5.48 9.06 2.40
CA ALA A 20 -5.29 9.64 1.07
C ALA A 20 -4.83 8.57 0.06
N GLY A 21 -3.86 7.74 0.47
CA GLY A 21 -3.39 6.61 -0.32
C GLY A 21 -4.48 5.58 -0.63
N GLU A 22 -5.23 5.15 0.38
CA GLU A 22 -6.35 4.20 0.20
C GLU A 22 -7.45 4.74 -0.71
N GLN A 23 -7.77 6.03 -0.59
CA GLN A 23 -8.75 6.69 -1.46
C GLN A 23 -8.29 6.70 -2.92
N ARG A 24 -7.01 7.02 -3.17
CA ARG A 24 -6.44 7.01 -4.52
C ARG A 24 -6.41 5.59 -5.10
N GLU A 25 -6.05 4.58 -4.32
CA GLU A 25 -6.01 3.20 -4.82
C GLU A 25 -7.40 2.72 -5.23
N ARG A 26 -8.42 2.96 -4.39
CA ARG A 26 -9.81 2.67 -4.76
C ARG A 26 -10.26 3.43 -6.00
N ALA A 27 -9.87 4.70 -6.13
CA ALA A 27 -10.19 5.48 -7.33
C ALA A 27 -9.61 4.84 -8.60
N ARG A 28 -8.37 4.33 -8.54
CA ARG A 28 -7.73 3.61 -9.65
C ARG A 28 -8.52 2.36 -10.03
N GLU A 29 -8.95 1.55 -9.06
CA GLU A 29 -9.76 0.35 -9.34
C GLU A 29 -11.04 0.70 -10.11
N TYR A 30 -11.72 1.79 -9.72
CA TYR A 30 -12.91 2.28 -10.44
C TYR A 30 -12.60 2.77 -11.86
N LEU A 31 -11.47 3.46 -12.08
CA LEU A 31 -11.04 3.87 -13.42
C LEU A 31 -10.67 2.68 -14.30
N GLU A 32 -9.99 1.67 -13.76
CA GLU A 32 -9.68 0.44 -14.47
C GLU A 32 -10.95 -0.31 -14.86
N ALA A 33 -11.94 -0.37 -13.97
CA ALA A 33 -13.25 -0.95 -14.28
C ALA A 33 -13.97 -0.19 -15.41
N PHE A 34 -13.95 1.15 -15.36
CA PHE A 34 -14.49 2.00 -16.43
C PHE A 34 -13.81 1.71 -17.77
N GLU A 35 -12.49 1.65 -17.79
CA GLU A 35 -11.68 1.42 -18.98
C GLU A 35 -11.93 0.03 -19.58
N ARG A 36 -12.09 -1.01 -18.74
CA ARG A 36 -12.48 -2.35 -19.20
C ARG A 36 -13.85 -2.32 -19.91
N LEU A 37 -14.83 -1.61 -19.36
CA LEU A 37 -16.15 -1.45 -19.97
C LEU A 37 -16.11 -0.60 -21.25
N LEU A 38 -15.24 0.41 -21.31
CA LEU A 38 -15.06 1.22 -22.53
C LEU A 38 -14.60 0.36 -23.71
N ASN A 39 -13.80 -0.66 -23.42
CA ASN A 39 -13.24 -1.57 -24.41
C ASN A 39 -14.17 -2.74 -24.79
N THR A 40 -15.42 -2.78 -24.30
CA THR A 40 -16.41 -3.77 -24.76
C THR A 40 -17.18 -3.28 -26.00
N PRO A 41 -17.71 -4.20 -26.84
CA PRO A 41 -18.61 -3.86 -27.94
C PRO A 41 -19.86 -3.09 -27.47
N GLU A 42 -20.45 -2.31 -28.36
CA GLU A 42 -21.74 -1.63 -28.11
C GLU A 42 -22.91 -2.64 -28.12
N PRO A 43 -24.00 -2.40 -27.37
CA PRO A 43 -24.23 -1.24 -26.50
C PRO A 43 -23.52 -1.37 -25.14
N ARG A 44 -22.83 -0.31 -24.72
CA ARG A 44 -22.14 -0.27 -23.42
C ARG A 44 -23.08 0.11 -22.27
N PRO A 45 -22.80 -0.35 -21.04
CA PRO A 45 -23.61 -0.01 -19.86
C PRO A 45 -23.29 1.41 -19.37
N LEU A 46 -23.78 2.43 -20.08
CA LEU A 46 -23.39 3.83 -19.87
C LEU A 46 -23.65 4.33 -18.44
N TYR A 47 -24.81 4.05 -17.83
CA TYR A 47 -25.08 4.48 -16.45
C TYR A 47 -24.06 3.93 -15.45
N ALA A 48 -23.69 2.66 -15.59
CA ALA A 48 -22.67 2.04 -14.74
C ALA A 48 -21.30 2.68 -14.98
N MET A 49 -20.93 2.90 -16.25
CA MET A 49 -19.68 3.58 -16.59
C MET A 49 -19.63 4.99 -15.97
N TYR A 50 -20.64 5.83 -16.17
CA TYR A 50 -20.63 7.18 -15.61
C TYR A 50 -20.65 7.20 -14.08
N PHE A 51 -21.30 6.23 -13.44
CA PHE A 51 -21.20 6.04 -11.99
C PHE A 51 -19.75 5.78 -11.55
N LEU A 52 -19.06 4.85 -12.22
CA LEU A 52 -17.67 4.47 -11.89
C LEU A 52 -16.72 5.66 -12.02
N VAL A 53 -16.74 6.39 -13.14
CA VAL A 53 -15.84 7.54 -13.34
C VAL A 53 -16.17 8.69 -12.40
N THR A 54 -17.45 8.93 -12.12
CA THR A 54 -17.88 9.94 -11.15
C THR A 54 -17.34 9.63 -9.76
N HIS A 55 -17.47 8.38 -9.34
CA HIS A 55 -17.00 7.95 -8.03
C HIS A 55 -15.47 7.96 -7.93
N ALA A 56 -14.77 7.56 -9.00
CA ALA A 56 -13.32 7.66 -9.08
C ALA A 56 -12.83 9.10 -8.93
N ILE A 57 -13.44 10.06 -9.63
CA ILE A 57 -13.08 11.48 -9.51
C ILE A 57 -13.35 12.00 -8.10
N GLU A 58 -14.49 11.67 -7.50
CA GLU A 58 -14.79 12.05 -6.12
C GLU A 58 -13.71 11.56 -5.15
N LEU A 59 -13.26 10.31 -5.31
CA LEU A 59 -12.20 9.72 -4.50
C LEU A 59 -10.83 10.38 -4.76
N LEU A 60 -10.48 10.71 -5.99
CA LEU A 60 -9.23 11.43 -6.32
C LEU A 60 -9.20 12.82 -5.71
N LEU A 61 -10.28 13.59 -5.81
CA LEU A 61 -10.38 14.91 -5.18
C LEU A 61 -10.28 14.80 -3.66
N LYS A 62 -10.97 13.83 -3.05
CA LYS A 62 -10.87 13.56 -1.61
C LYS A 62 -9.47 13.14 -1.20
N ALA A 63 -8.80 12.28 -1.98
CA ALA A 63 -7.42 11.86 -1.73
C ALA A 63 -6.46 13.06 -1.72
N TYR A 64 -6.62 13.98 -2.68
CA TYR A 64 -5.83 15.20 -2.73
C TYR A 64 -6.05 16.09 -1.51
N LEU A 65 -7.30 16.27 -1.09
CA LEU A 65 -7.65 17.08 0.08
C LEU A 65 -7.14 16.45 1.39
N THR A 66 -7.28 15.15 1.56
CA THR A 66 -6.77 14.43 2.74
C THR A 66 -5.25 14.47 2.81
N ALA A 67 -4.56 14.39 1.66
CA ALA A 67 -3.11 14.61 1.57
C ALA A 67 -2.71 16.04 2.02
N HIS A 68 -3.57 17.03 1.80
CA HIS A 68 -3.43 18.41 2.31
C HIS A 68 -3.98 18.61 3.73
N ALA A 69 -4.07 17.53 4.51
CA ALA A 69 -4.55 17.54 5.90
C ALA A 69 -5.99 18.07 6.09
N VAL A 70 -6.83 18.05 5.05
CA VAL A 70 -8.26 18.34 5.21
C VAL A 70 -8.92 17.21 6.00
N PRO A 71 -9.58 17.50 7.14
CA PRO A 71 -10.07 16.46 8.03
C PRO A 71 -11.28 15.72 7.45
N LYS A 72 -11.40 14.41 7.77
CA LYS A 72 -12.55 13.56 7.41
C LYS A 72 -13.90 14.22 7.68
N LYS A 73 -14.00 14.98 8.79
CA LYS A 73 -15.23 15.71 9.17
C LYS A 73 -15.64 16.74 8.11
N ARG A 74 -14.70 17.52 7.56
CA ARG A 74 -14.98 18.51 6.51
C ARG A 74 -15.42 17.84 5.22
N LEU A 75 -14.84 16.69 4.88
CA LEU A 75 -15.22 15.92 3.70
C LEU A 75 -16.55 15.15 3.85
N ARG A 76 -17.11 15.09 5.06
CA ARG A 76 -18.44 14.51 5.34
C ARG A 76 -19.53 15.57 5.49
N ASP A 77 -19.16 16.86 5.43
CA ASP A 77 -20.10 17.97 5.45
C ASP A 77 -21.04 17.89 4.25
N VAL A 78 -22.33 18.15 4.45
CA VAL A 78 -23.35 18.10 3.40
C VAL A 78 -23.00 19.01 2.22
N ALA A 79 -22.35 20.15 2.46
CA ALA A 79 -21.94 21.08 1.41
C ALA A 79 -20.92 20.49 0.43
N VAL A 80 -20.13 19.49 0.86
CA VAL A 80 -18.95 19.00 0.12
C VAL A 80 -19.01 17.49 -0.16
N ARG A 81 -19.65 16.69 0.69
CA ARG A 81 -19.46 15.23 0.79
C ARG A 81 -19.67 14.42 -0.49
N HIS A 82 -20.51 14.90 -1.41
CA HIS A 82 -20.76 14.31 -2.73
C HIS A 82 -21.00 15.41 -3.77
N ASN A 83 -20.30 16.53 -3.60
CA ASN A 83 -20.41 17.70 -4.45
C ASN A 83 -19.06 17.91 -5.16
N LEU A 84 -18.96 17.42 -6.40
CA LEU A 84 -17.72 17.41 -7.18
C LEU A 84 -17.19 18.84 -7.44
N PRO A 85 -18.02 19.83 -7.86
CA PRO A 85 -17.57 21.22 -7.95
C PRO A 85 -17.01 21.75 -6.63
N ALA A 86 -17.71 21.55 -5.52
CA ALA A 86 -17.23 22.02 -4.22
C ALA A 86 -15.93 21.32 -3.78
N LEU A 87 -15.77 20.03 -4.06
CA LEU A 87 -14.53 19.31 -3.83
C LEU A 87 -13.39 19.86 -4.70
N LEU A 88 -13.67 20.17 -5.98
CA LEU A 88 -12.70 20.74 -6.90
C LEU A 88 -12.27 22.15 -6.46
N ASP A 89 -13.21 23.00 -6.05
CA ASP A 89 -12.91 24.34 -5.51
C ASP A 89 -11.91 24.25 -4.35
N LEU A 90 -12.14 23.32 -3.41
CA LEU A 90 -11.21 23.08 -2.30
C LEU A 90 -9.84 22.56 -2.76
N CYS A 91 -9.80 21.75 -3.82
CA CYS A 91 -8.53 21.27 -4.39
C CYS A 91 -7.76 22.42 -5.05
N GLU A 92 -8.45 23.30 -5.77
CA GLU A 92 -7.85 24.48 -6.41
C GLU A 92 -7.35 25.49 -5.37
N GLU A 93 -8.06 25.69 -4.25
CA GLU A 93 -7.58 26.45 -3.08
C GLU A 93 -6.27 25.87 -2.50
N LYS A 94 -6.04 24.56 -2.72
CA LYS A 94 -4.81 23.85 -2.33
C LYS A 94 -3.79 23.73 -3.47
N HIS A 95 -3.99 24.46 -4.56
CA HIS A 95 -3.09 24.49 -5.71
C HIS A 95 -3.00 23.16 -6.47
N LEU A 96 -4.13 22.48 -6.67
CA LEU A 96 -4.23 21.34 -7.58
C LEU A 96 -3.63 21.70 -8.96
N PRO A 97 -2.72 20.88 -9.52
CA PRO A 97 -2.22 21.11 -10.87
C PRO A 97 -3.35 21.18 -11.89
N ALA A 98 -3.23 22.09 -12.85
CA ALA A 98 -4.30 22.32 -13.83
C ALA A 98 -4.55 21.08 -14.69
N VAL A 99 -5.82 20.68 -14.78
CA VAL A 99 -6.31 19.62 -15.66
C VAL A 99 -7.31 20.25 -16.63
N ILE A 100 -7.00 20.15 -17.92
CA ILE A 100 -7.82 20.74 -18.99
C ILE A 100 -9.24 20.15 -18.93
N ASP A 101 -10.25 21.02 -19.09
CA ASP A 101 -11.69 20.71 -19.10
C ASP A 101 -12.27 20.05 -17.84
N LEU A 102 -11.48 19.88 -16.77
CA LEU A 102 -11.93 19.20 -15.56
C LEU A 102 -13.15 19.88 -14.91
N ARG A 103 -13.17 21.21 -14.82
CA ARG A 103 -14.24 21.97 -14.17
C ARG A 103 -15.58 21.82 -14.87
N GLU A 104 -15.58 21.92 -16.20
CA GLU A 104 -16.77 21.70 -17.01
C GLU A 104 -17.25 20.26 -16.81
N TYR A 105 -16.33 19.30 -16.89
CA TYR A 105 -16.64 17.89 -16.75
C TYR A 105 -17.26 17.51 -15.40
N VAL A 106 -16.67 17.95 -14.28
CA VAL A 106 -17.22 17.64 -12.94
C VAL A 106 -18.57 18.30 -12.71
N SER A 107 -18.82 19.46 -13.33
CA SER A 107 -20.10 20.15 -13.24
C SER A 107 -21.20 19.33 -13.92
N THR A 108 -20.93 18.85 -15.14
CA THR A 108 -21.87 18.00 -15.88
C THR A 108 -22.15 16.68 -15.15
N LEU A 109 -21.13 16.01 -14.62
CA LEU A 109 -21.33 14.78 -13.83
C LEU A 109 -22.12 15.03 -12.55
N GLN A 110 -21.90 16.17 -11.88
CA GLN A 110 -22.61 16.52 -10.66
C GLN A 110 -24.11 16.69 -10.90
N GLU A 111 -24.52 17.28 -12.04
CA GLU A 111 -25.93 17.47 -12.35
C GLU A 111 -26.70 16.14 -12.38
N MET A 112 -26.06 15.07 -12.85
CA MET A 112 -26.65 13.74 -12.91
C MET A 112 -26.44 12.91 -11.64
N ASN A 113 -25.34 13.15 -10.92
CA ASN A 113 -25.05 12.41 -9.71
C ASN A 113 -25.86 12.91 -8.50
N LYS A 114 -26.24 14.19 -8.46
CA LYS A 114 -26.91 14.82 -7.29
C LYS A 114 -28.26 14.17 -6.96
N ASP A 115 -29.00 13.74 -7.99
CA ASP A 115 -30.32 13.11 -7.87
C ASP A 115 -30.26 11.59 -8.00
N TYR A 116 -29.05 11.02 -7.88
CA TYR A 116 -28.78 9.60 -7.94
C TYR A 116 -29.15 8.95 -9.29
N ASP A 117 -29.20 9.72 -10.38
CA ASP A 117 -29.70 9.29 -11.71
C ASP A 117 -28.88 8.15 -12.33
N PHE A 118 -27.59 8.03 -11.97
CA PHE A 118 -26.78 6.89 -12.41
C PHE A 118 -27.18 5.56 -11.77
N ARG A 119 -27.90 5.60 -10.64
CA ARG A 119 -28.27 4.43 -9.84
C ARG A 119 -29.76 4.13 -9.88
N TYR A 120 -30.60 5.13 -10.08
CA TYR A 120 -32.05 4.99 -10.10
C TYR A 120 -32.62 5.55 -11.38
N VAL A 121 -33.67 4.89 -11.87
CA VAL A 121 -34.37 5.35 -13.07
C VAL A 121 -35.06 6.67 -12.75
N THR A 122 -34.55 7.73 -13.36
CA THR A 122 -35.17 9.06 -13.35
C THR A 122 -35.51 9.48 -14.78
N GLY A 123 -36.36 10.49 -14.94
CA GLY A 123 -36.85 10.92 -16.26
C GLY A 123 -35.82 11.70 -17.11
N TYR A 124 -34.53 11.66 -16.76
CA TYR A 124 -33.50 12.48 -17.38
C TYR A 124 -32.88 11.80 -18.60
N ASN A 125 -32.63 12.57 -19.67
CA ASN A 125 -31.87 12.10 -20.83
C ASN A 125 -30.37 12.28 -20.57
N LEU A 126 -29.60 11.20 -20.71
CA LEU A 126 -28.14 11.18 -20.53
C LEU A 126 -27.43 12.00 -21.63
N HIS A 127 -27.21 13.29 -21.38
CA HIS A 127 -26.32 14.13 -22.20
C HIS A 127 -24.97 14.29 -21.49
N LEU A 128 -24.07 13.36 -21.75
CA LEU A 128 -22.75 13.34 -21.13
C LEU A 128 -21.63 13.35 -22.18
N PRO A 129 -20.44 13.84 -21.82
CA PRO A 129 -19.26 13.79 -22.67
C PRO A 129 -18.92 12.35 -23.07
N PRO A 130 -18.29 12.12 -24.24
CA PRO A 130 -17.96 10.77 -24.69
C PRO A 130 -17.15 9.99 -23.64
N PRO A 131 -17.42 8.70 -23.41
CA PRO A 131 -16.70 7.90 -22.41
C PRO A 131 -15.17 7.92 -22.54
N ALA A 132 -14.63 8.02 -23.75
CA ALA A 132 -13.19 8.15 -23.97
C ALA A 132 -12.63 9.49 -23.45
N ALA A 133 -13.36 10.59 -23.65
CA ALA A 133 -12.98 11.90 -23.11
C ALA A 133 -13.04 11.90 -21.58
N CYS A 134 -14.06 11.25 -21.01
CA CYS A 134 -14.22 11.06 -19.57
C CYS A 134 -13.01 10.35 -18.95
N LEU A 135 -12.58 9.25 -19.57
CA LEU A 135 -11.41 8.51 -19.12
C LEU A 135 -10.13 9.35 -19.20
N ALA A 136 -9.93 10.08 -20.29
CA ALA A 136 -8.76 10.92 -20.49
C ALA A 136 -8.64 12.00 -19.39
N ILE A 137 -9.75 12.71 -19.10
CA ILE A 137 -9.79 13.74 -18.04
C ILE A 137 -9.53 13.11 -16.67
N ALA A 138 -10.17 11.97 -16.36
CA ALA A 138 -10.01 11.31 -15.08
C ALA A 138 -8.57 10.77 -14.86
N ARG A 139 -7.92 10.24 -15.91
CA ARG A 139 -6.51 9.83 -15.86
C ARG A 139 -5.56 11.01 -15.73
N ALA A 140 -5.87 12.13 -16.37
CA ALA A 140 -5.10 13.38 -16.19
C ALA A 140 -5.21 13.89 -14.74
N LEU A 141 -6.40 13.82 -14.13
CA LEU A 141 -6.58 14.11 -12.70
C LEU A 141 -5.81 13.12 -11.81
N GLU A 142 -5.86 11.81 -12.09
CA GLU A 142 -5.07 10.81 -11.33
C GLU A 142 -3.58 11.15 -11.36
N SER A 143 -3.06 11.50 -12.54
CA SER A 143 -1.66 11.91 -12.73
C SER A 143 -1.31 13.18 -11.95
N ALA A 144 -2.19 14.19 -11.96
CA ALA A 144 -2.01 15.44 -11.21
C ALA A 144 -2.01 15.24 -9.68
N VAL A 145 -2.84 14.32 -9.19
CA VAL A 145 -3.01 14.05 -7.75
C VAL A 145 -1.92 13.10 -7.20
N ALA A 146 -1.42 12.19 -8.05
CA ALA A 146 -0.55 11.09 -7.63
C ALA A 146 0.70 11.50 -6.83
N PRO A 147 1.50 12.51 -7.23
CA PRO A 147 2.74 12.86 -6.52
C PRO A 147 2.47 13.27 -5.07
N THR A 148 1.53 14.20 -4.85
CA THR A 148 1.22 14.72 -3.53
C THR A 148 0.62 13.66 -2.60
N VAL A 149 -0.28 12.82 -3.14
CA VAL A 149 -0.87 11.73 -2.34
C VAL A 149 0.17 10.69 -1.96
N THR A 150 1.06 10.33 -2.89
CA THR A 150 2.13 9.35 -2.63
C THR A 150 3.07 9.86 -1.53
N GLU A 151 3.50 11.12 -1.61
CA GLU A 151 4.34 11.75 -0.58
C GLU A 151 3.65 11.77 0.78
N ALA A 152 2.39 12.20 0.84
CA ALA A 152 1.62 12.25 2.09
C ALA A 152 1.43 10.86 2.70
N GLN A 153 1.15 9.84 1.87
CA GLN A 153 1.01 8.46 2.32
C GLN A 153 2.32 7.90 2.86
N MET A 154 3.44 8.09 2.16
CA MET A 154 4.76 7.66 2.61
C MET A 154 5.10 8.30 3.96
N LYS A 155 4.91 9.62 4.07
CA LYS A 155 5.16 10.35 5.32
C LYS A 155 4.29 9.85 6.46
N ALA A 156 2.98 9.74 6.25
CA ALA A 156 2.06 9.30 7.29
C ALA A 156 2.31 7.85 7.72
N THR A 157 2.74 6.99 6.80
CA THR A 157 3.10 5.59 7.11
C THR A 157 4.36 5.54 7.97
N LEU A 158 5.36 6.39 7.66
CA LEU A 158 6.57 6.53 8.47
C LEU A 158 6.25 7.08 9.87
N ASP A 159 5.49 8.17 9.96
CA ASP A 159 5.13 8.83 11.21
C ASP A 159 4.32 7.87 12.10
N PHE A 160 3.33 7.18 11.53
CA PHE A 160 2.54 6.18 12.25
C PHE A 160 3.38 4.99 12.74
N ALA A 161 4.35 4.53 11.95
CA ALA A 161 5.28 3.47 12.36
C ALA A 161 6.19 3.94 13.51
N VAL A 162 6.58 5.21 13.54
CA VAL A 162 7.36 5.81 14.64
C VAL A 162 6.50 5.97 15.89
N GLU A 163 5.27 6.47 15.76
CA GLU A 163 4.35 6.70 16.87
C GLU A 163 3.87 5.38 17.49
N THR A 164 3.67 4.31 16.74
CA THR A 164 3.22 3.04 17.32
C THR A 164 4.34 2.20 17.98
N ARG A 165 5.61 2.63 17.90
CA ARG A 165 6.75 1.95 18.55
C ARG A 165 6.60 1.82 20.06
N HIS A 166 5.99 2.80 20.75
CA HIS A 166 5.85 2.79 22.21
C HIS A 166 4.60 2.04 22.71
N LEU A 167 3.65 1.74 21.84
CA LEU A 167 2.45 0.96 22.17
C LEU A 167 2.70 -0.55 22.14
N LYS A 168 3.80 -1.01 21.53
CA LYS A 168 4.23 -2.43 21.52
C LYS A 168 4.80 -2.94 22.86
N GLY A 169 4.58 -2.23 23.97
CA GLY A 169 5.06 -2.67 25.29
C GLY A 169 4.18 -2.21 26.46
N LYS A 170 3.22 -3.04 26.88
CA LYS A 170 2.79 -3.13 28.28
C LYS A 170 2.29 -4.55 28.62
N LYS A 171 2.89 -5.11 29.67
CA LYS A 171 2.88 -6.51 30.16
C LYS A 171 1.59 -6.92 30.89
N SER A 172 1.38 -8.23 31.01
CA SER A 172 0.88 -8.87 32.25
C SER A 172 1.95 -9.84 32.79
N ASP A 173 2.35 -9.63 34.04
CA ASP A 173 3.46 -10.32 34.72
C ASP A 173 3.18 -11.80 35.08
N GLY A 174 4.23 -12.62 35.00
CA GLY A 174 4.38 -13.96 35.58
C GLY A 174 5.88 -14.16 35.95
N PRO A 175 6.22 -15.02 36.92
CA PRO A 175 7.35 -14.80 37.83
C PRO A 175 8.71 -14.85 37.15
N THR A 176 9.53 -13.86 37.51
CA THR A 176 10.91 -13.64 37.08
C THR A 176 11.86 -14.71 37.59
N ASP A 177 12.60 -15.33 36.67
CA ASP A 177 13.91 -15.91 36.97
C ASP A 177 15.03 -15.09 36.32
N ARG A 178 16.20 -15.13 36.95
CA ARG A 178 17.21 -14.08 37.00
C ARG A 178 18.17 -14.07 35.81
N ALA A 179 18.59 -12.85 35.46
CA ALA A 179 19.93 -12.51 35.00
C ALA A 179 20.48 -13.13 33.69
N ARG A 180 20.05 -12.58 32.55
CA ARG A 180 20.95 -12.14 31.47
C ARG A 180 20.43 -10.80 30.94
N GLY A 181 21.30 -9.80 30.84
CA GLY A 181 20.93 -8.53 30.21
C GLY A 181 20.63 -8.78 28.73
N THR A 182 19.35 -8.85 28.36
CA THR A 182 18.94 -8.87 26.95
C THR A 182 18.76 -7.43 26.48
N ASN A 183 19.80 -6.94 25.82
CA ASN A 183 19.63 -5.93 24.79
C ASN A 183 18.64 -6.55 23.79
N GLY A 184 17.46 -5.96 23.54
CA GLY A 184 16.52 -6.54 22.58
C GLY A 184 17.20 -6.73 21.21
N MET A 185 17.03 -7.90 20.58
CA MET A 185 17.61 -8.18 19.26
C MET A 185 17.17 -7.10 18.28
N LYS A 186 18.13 -6.52 17.57
CA LYS A 186 17.87 -5.49 16.56
C LYS A 186 17.73 -6.16 15.21
N ARG A 187 16.82 -5.66 14.39
CA ARG A 187 16.70 -6.10 13.00
C ARG A 187 17.98 -5.73 12.22
N ASP A 188 18.57 -6.73 11.60
CA ASP A 188 19.65 -6.66 10.64
C ASP A 188 19.13 -7.02 9.24
N LEU A 189 19.28 -6.09 8.29
CA LEU A 189 18.80 -6.27 6.92
C LEU A 189 19.72 -7.17 6.09
N ASP A 190 21.01 -7.20 6.41
CA ASP A 190 21.97 -8.08 5.73
C ASP A 190 21.73 -9.52 6.14
N LEU A 191 21.51 -9.76 7.43
CA LEU A 191 21.19 -11.10 7.92
C LEU A 191 19.89 -11.64 7.31
N ILE A 192 18.86 -10.80 7.14
CA ILE A 192 17.62 -11.19 6.45
C ILE A 192 17.89 -11.60 5.01
N ARG A 193 18.70 -10.83 4.29
CA ARG A 193 19.09 -11.15 2.91
C ARG A 193 19.88 -12.46 2.85
N GLU A 194 20.81 -12.66 3.77
CA GLU A 194 21.63 -13.88 3.84
C GLU A 194 20.79 -15.12 4.17
N ILE A 195 19.85 -15.01 5.11
CA ILE A 195 18.89 -16.08 5.43
C ILE A 195 18.06 -16.40 4.18
N MET A 196 17.49 -15.40 3.50
CA MET A 196 16.70 -15.64 2.28
C MET A 196 17.53 -16.35 1.20
N LEU A 197 18.79 -15.95 0.99
CA LEU A 197 19.70 -16.59 0.03
C LEU A 197 20.02 -18.03 0.43
N ALA A 198 20.19 -18.32 1.72
CA ALA A 198 20.40 -19.68 2.21
C ALA A 198 19.16 -20.55 1.97
N LEU A 199 17.96 -20.01 2.20
CA LEU A 199 16.69 -20.71 2.02
C LEU A 199 16.40 -21.00 0.55
N GLU A 200 16.74 -20.09 -0.37
CA GLU A 200 16.59 -20.31 -1.83
C GLU A 200 17.38 -21.53 -2.31
N ASN A 201 18.53 -21.80 -1.69
CA ASN A 201 19.37 -22.94 -2.04
C ASN A 201 18.93 -24.27 -1.40
N SER A 202 17.87 -24.25 -0.58
CA SER A 202 17.36 -25.45 0.09
C SER A 202 16.44 -26.28 -0.81
N PRO A 203 16.80 -27.53 -1.18
CA PRO A 203 15.94 -28.38 -2.00
C PRO A 203 14.66 -28.84 -1.26
N GLN A 204 14.61 -28.67 0.07
CA GLN A 204 13.46 -29.02 0.90
C GLN A 204 12.31 -28.00 0.77
N LEU A 205 12.60 -26.74 0.45
CA LEU A 205 11.61 -25.66 0.34
C LEU A 205 10.95 -25.58 -1.04
N ASN A 206 10.45 -26.72 -1.52
CA ASN A 206 9.83 -26.86 -2.84
C ASN A 206 8.29 -26.85 -2.82
N GLY A 207 7.68 -26.61 -1.67
CA GLY A 207 6.23 -26.54 -1.50
C GLY A 207 5.49 -27.88 -1.43
N ARG A 208 6.20 -29.03 -1.50
CA ARG A 208 5.55 -30.35 -1.42
C ARG A 208 5.29 -30.82 0.01
N ALA A 209 6.11 -30.38 0.96
CA ALA A 209 6.00 -30.73 2.36
C ALA A 209 6.62 -29.62 3.23
N SER A 210 6.19 -29.54 4.49
CA SER A 210 6.81 -28.67 5.48
C SER A 210 8.11 -29.31 5.98
N TRP A 211 9.19 -28.52 5.95
CA TRP A 211 10.46 -28.86 6.56
C TRP A 211 10.51 -28.26 7.96
N GLU A 212 10.70 -29.12 8.97
CA GLU A 212 10.75 -28.73 10.37
C GLU A 212 12.19 -28.69 10.92
N GLY A 213 12.51 -27.68 11.74
CA GLY A 213 13.84 -27.53 12.34
C GLY A 213 14.00 -26.26 13.18
N TYR A 214 15.18 -26.05 13.74
CA TYR A 214 15.62 -24.77 14.31
C TYR A 214 16.15 -23.84 13.21
N ALA A 215 16.21 -22.53 13.46
CA ALA A 215 16.59 -21.55 12.44
C ALA A 215 17.97 -21.82 11.81
N SER A 216 18.93 -22.22 12.64
CA SER A 216 20.29 -22.63 12.23
C SER A 216 20.34 -23.89 11.36
N GLU A 217 19.30 -24.73 11.39
CA GLU A 217 19.20 -25.90 10.51
C GLU A 217 18.79 -25.50 9.08
N PHE A 218 17.99 -24.44 8.95
CA PHE A 218 17.58 -23.89 7.66
C PHE A 218 18.64 -22.96 7.05
N ALA A 219 19.24 -22.08 7.86
CA ALA A 219 20.22 -21.09 7.44
C ALA A 219 21.52 -21.27 8.23
N LYS A 220 22.44 -22.10 7.71
CA LYS A 220 23.76 -22.34 8.30
C LYS A 220 24.70 -21.17 8.00
N LEU A 221 24.54 -20.08 8.73
CA LEU A 221 25.36 -18.87 8.62
C LEU A 221 26.38 -18.83 9.77
N GLU A 222 27.67 -18.71 9.44
CA GLU A 222 28.73 -18.62 10.46
C GLU A 222 28.62 -17.31 11.25
N GLY A 223 28.87 -17.37 12.56
CA GLY A 223 28.90 -16.18 13.42
C GLY A 223 27.55 -15.73 13.98
N HIS A 224 26.45 -16.40 13.64
CA HIS A 224 25.11 -16.12 14.15
C HIS A 224 24.61 -17.22 15.08
N ASP A 225 23.95 -16.85 16.18
CA ASP A 225 23.30 -17.80 17.07
C ASP A 225 21.86 -18.11 16.62
N ASP A 226 21.28 -19.21 17.13
CA ASP A 226 19.95 -19.66 16.71
C ASP A 226 18.85 -18.64 17.07
N ASP A 227 19.00 -17.92 18.18
CA ASP A 227 18.04 -16.90 18.63
C ASP A 227 18.03 -15.69 17.67
N GLU A 228 19.21 -15.28 17.19
CA GLU A 228 19.41 -14.25 16.18
C GLU A 228 18.80 -14.65 14.84
N LEU A 229 19.07 -15.87 14.38
CA LEU A 229 18.50 -16.40 13.14
C LEU A 229 16.99 -16.55 13.25
N ALA A 230 16.48 -17.07 14.36
CA ALA A 230 15.06 -17.25 14.61
C ALA A 230 14.32 -15.91 14.64
N TYR A 231 14.92 -14.89 15.26
CA TYR A 231 14.35 -13.54 15.27
C TYR A 231 14.15 -12.99 13.86
N HIS A 232 15.16 -13.10 13.00
CA HIS A 232 15.08 -12.60 11.62
C HIS A 232 14.19 -13.47 10.73
N MET A 233 14.17 -14.78 10.97
CA MET A 233 13.29 -15.72 10.26
C MET A 233 11.81 -15.45 10.56
N MET A 234 11.46 -15.09 11.79
CA MET A 234 10.11 -14.63 12.12
C MET A 234 9.75 -13.33 11.35
N LEU A 235 10.68 -12.38 11.20
CA LEU A 235 10.43 -11.16 10.42
C LEU A 235 10.19 -11.47 8.94
N ILE A 236 10.89 -12.45 8.38
CA ILE A 236 10.70 -12.91 7.00
C ILE A 236 9.30 -13.53 6.81
N ILE A 237 8.83 -14.31 7.79
CA ILE A 237 7.47 -14.88 7.80
C ILE A 237 6.43 -13.75 7.94
N ASP A 238 6.65 -12.77 8.83
CA ASP A 238 5.75 -11.63 9.03
C ASP A 238 5.55 -10.80 7.76
N GLU A 239 6.58 -10.67 6.91
CA GLU A 239 6.50 -9.98 5.61
C GLU A 239 5.86 -10.85 4.50
N GLY A 240 5.56 -12.12 4.77
CA GLY A 240 4.95 -13.04 3.82
C GLY A 240 5.90 -13.50 2.71
N TRP A 241 7.22 -13.35 2.88
CA TRP A 241 8.22 -13.79 1.89
C TRP A 241 8.42 -15.31 1.90
N ILE A 242 8.08 -15.95 3.01
CA ILE A 242 8.11 -17.41 3.17
C ILE A 242 6.78 -17.88 3.73
N GLU A 243 6.29 -18.98 3.18
CA GLU A 243 5.16 -19.70 3.74
C GLU A 243 5.67 -20.66 4.81
N GLY A 244 5.34 -20.39 6.07
CA GLY A 244 5.74 -21.20 7.21
C GLY A 244 5.25 -20.65 8.53
N GLU A 245 5.54 -21.36 9.62
CA GLU A 245 5.12 -21.01 10.97
C GLU A 245 6.22 -21.25 12.01
N TYR A 246 6.16 -20.50 13.12
CA TYR A 246 7.04 -20.66 14.27
C TYR A 246 6.28 -21.24 15.48
N TRP A 247 6.72 -22.40 15.95
CA TRP A 247 6.13 -23.10 17.08
C TRP A 247 6.82 -22.69 18.38
N ARG A 248 6.23 -21.73 19.09
CA ARG A 248 6.77 -21.19 20.36
C ARG A 248 7.04 -22.25 21.44
N THR A 249 6.27 -23.34 21.45
CA THR A 249 6.40 -24.41 22.45
C THR A 249 7.67 -25.24 22.23
N SER A 250 8.08 -25.45 20.98
CA SER A 250 9.26 -26.25 20.62
C SER A 250 10.47 -25.40 20.21
N GLY A 251 10.27 -24.12 19.92
CA GLY A 251 11.30 -23.25 19.35
C GLY A 251 11.63 -23.57 17.88
N LYS A 252 10.79 -24.37 17.20
CA LYS A 252 11.02 -24.82 15.83
C LYS A 252 10.19 -24.05 14.81
N PHE A 253 10.65 -24.06 13.58
CA PHE A 253 9.91 -23.60 12.41
C PHE A 253 9.41 -24.79 11.60
N ALA A 254 8.29 -24.60 10.92
CA ALA A 254 7.81 -25.45 9.85
C ALA A 254 7.67 -24.61 8.58
N LEU A 255 8.61 -24.77 7.63
CA LEU A 255 8.69 -23.96 6.41
C LEU A 255 8.28 -24.79 5.18
N THR A 256 7.47 -24.22 4.30
CA THR A 256 6.91 -24.93 3.13
C THR A 256 7.59 -24.50 1.82
N ARG A 257 7.64 -23.20 1.54
CA ARG A 257 8.22 -22.63 0.31
C ARG A 257 8.48 -21.13 0.43
N ILE A 258 9.31 -20.60 -0.47
CA ILE A 258 9.42 -19.17 -0.72
C ILE A 258 8.21 -18.69 -1.54
N THR A 259 7.67 -17.52 -1.23
CA THR A 259 6.54 -16.93 -1.97
C THR A 259 7.02 -16.19 -3.22
N ALA A 260 6.10 -15.80 -4.09
CA ALA A 260 6.46 -14.97 -5.26
C ALA A 260 7.15 -13.66 -4.83
N ASP A 261 6.61 -13.01 -3.79
CA ASP A 261 7.20 -11.80 -3.20
C ASP A 261 8.60 -12.06 -2.62
N GLY A 262 8.82 -13.23 -2.01
CA GLY A 262 10.15 -13.64 -1.53
C GLY A 262 11.17 -13.81 -2.65
N HIS A 263 10.76 -14.35 -3.81
CA HIS A 263 11.61 -14.42 -5.00
C HIS A 263 11.90 -13.04 -5.60
N ASP A 264 10.91 -12.15 -5.67
CA ASP A 264 11.12 -10.77 -6.09
C ASP A 264 12.09 -10.01 -5.15
N PHE A 265 12.05 -10.29 -3.86
CA PHE A 265 13.03 -9.79 -2.90
C PHE A 265 14.43 -10.31 -3.19
N LEU A 266 14.58 -11.62 -3.37
CA LEU A 266 15.85 -12.23 -3.71
C LEU A 266 16.45 -11.64 -4.98
N ASP A 267 15.67 -11.54 -6.05
CA ASP A 267 16.16 -11.07 -7.34
C ASP A 267 16.55 -9.59 -7.34
N SER A 268 15.77 -8.75 -6.66
CA SER A 268 16.09 -7.32 -6.55
C SER A 268 17.26 -7.01 -5.60
N THR A 269 17.56 -7.91 -4.65
CA THR A 269 18.64 -7.71 -3.66
C THR A 269 19.87 -8.58 -3.91
N ARG A 270 19.86 -9.46 -4.92
CA ARG A 270 20.94 -10.42 -5.19
C ARG A 270 22.29 -9.74 -5.40
N GLN A 271 22.31 -8.67 -6.19
CA GLN A 271 23.55 -7.96 -6.52
C GLN A 271 24.05 -7.13 -5.31
N PRO A 272 25.27 -7.37 -4.80
CA PRO A 272 25.80 -6.67 -3.63
C PRO A 272 25.82 -5.14 -3.79
N ASP A 273 26.16 -4.64 -4.99
CA ASP A 273 26.24 -3.20 -5.27
C ASP A 273 24.87 -2.54 -5.25
N ILE A 274 23.85 -3.19 -5.85
CA ILE A 274 22.46 -2.72 -5.82
C ILE A 274 21.96 -2.69 -4.37
N TRP A 275 22.24 -3.75 -3.61
CA TRP A 275 21.83 -3.84 -2.20
C TRP A 275 22.52 -2.79 -1.31
N ALA A 276 23.82 -2.61 -1.47
CA ALA A 276 24.58 -1.59 -0.74
C ALA A 276 24.06 -0.18 -1.06
N LYS A 277 23.77 0.10 -2.33
CA LYS A 277 23.18 1.36 -2.77
C LYS A 277 21.78 1.56 -2.19
N ALA A 278 20.94 0.53 -2.21
CA ALA A 278 19.60 0.57 -1.64
C ALA A 278 19.62 0.89 -0.14
N LYS A 279 20.47 0.21 0.64
CA LYS A 279 20.68 0.49 2.07
C LYS A 279 21.22 1.88 2.33
N SER A 280 22.16 2.36 1.52
CA SER A 280 22.72 3.72 1.66
C SER A 280 21.65 4.80 1.46
N ILE A 281 20.81 4.64 0.43
CA ILE A 281 19.67 5.52 0.19
C ILE A 281 18.67 5.44 1.35
N ALA A 282 18.32 4.24 1.80
CA ALA A 282 17.42 4.00 2.93
C ALA A 282 17.91 4.72 4.21
N LYS A 283 19.20 4.57 4.52
CA LYS A 283 19.86 5.22 5.67
C LYS A 283 19.87 6.74 5.55
N SER A 284 20.21 7.28 4.36
CA SER A 284 20.25 8.73 4.12
C SER A 284 18.88 9.42 4.29
N ARG A 285 17.79 8.65 4.19
CA ARG A 285 16.41 9.11 4.32
C ARG A 285 15.78 8.79 5.68
N GLY A 286 16.57 8.29 6.64
CA GLY A 286 16.10 7.93 7.99
C GLY A 286 15.11 6.75 7.99
N ALA A 287 15.02 5.99 6.90
CA ALA A 287 14.06 4.93 6.69
C ALA A 287 14.79 3.59 6.61
N GLU A 288 15.21 3.05 7.76
CA GLU A 288 15.91 1.75 7.86
C GLU A 288 14.92 0.56 7.86
N THR A 289 13.79 0.66 7.16
CA THR A 289 12.80 -0.44 7.07
C THR A 289 13.15 -1.43 5.98
N LEU A 290 12.91 -2.72 6.26
CA LEU A 290 13.19 -3.83 5.36
C LEU A 290 12.46 -3.67 4.02
N ARG A 291 11.15 -3.35 4.08
CA ARG A 291 10.32 -3.11 2.90
C ARG A 291 10.76 -1.90 2.08
N PHE A 292 11.19 -0.82 2.74
CA PHE A 292 11.68 0.37 2.04
C PHE A 292 13.03 0.12 1.35
N ALA A 293 13.94 -0.60 2.01
CA ALA A 293 15.20 -1.02 1.39
C ALA A 293 14.93 -1.91 0.15
N TRP A 294 13.94 -2.79 0.24
CA TRP A 294 13.49 -3.60 -0.90
C TRP A 294 12.87 -2.76 -2.04
N ASP A 295 11.97 -1.83 -1.72
CA ASP A 295 11.36 -0.95 -2.73
C ASP A 295 12.40 -0.11 -3.48
N ILE A 296 13.43 0.37 -2.78
CA ILE A 296 14.56 1.07 -3.40
C ILE A 296 15.36 0.13 -4.31
N ALA A 297 15.64 -1.09 -3.86
CA ALA A 297 16.34 -2.09 -4.66
C ALA A 297 15.58 -2.40 -5.97
N LYS A 298 14.26 -2.63 -5.87
CA LYS A 298 13.35 -2.77 -7.04
C LYS A 298 13.45 -1.57 -7.99
N SER A 299 13.45 -0.35 -7.45
CA SER A 299 13.57 0.88 -8.24
C SER A 299 14.91 0.99 -8.99
N ILE A 300 16.02 0.62 -8.34
CA ILE A 300 17.35 0.62 -8.97
C ILE A 300 17.41 -0.37 -10.12
N VAL A 301 16.93 -1.61 -9.92
CA VAL A 301 16.89 -2.64 -10.97
C VAL A 301 16.05 -2.17 -12.16
N ASN A 302 14.86 -1.62 -11.91
CA ASN A 302 14.00 -1.10 -12.98
C ASN A 302 14.66 0.04 -13.77
N ALA A 303 15.35 0.96 -13.09
CA ALA A 303 16.08 2.04 -13.74
C ALA A 303 17.22 1.52 -14.63
N GLU A 304 17.93 0.47 -14.21
CA GLU A 304 18.98 -0.18 -15.01
C GLU A 304 18.41 -0.88 -16.25
N ILE A 305 17.24 -1.55 -16.12
CA ILE A 305 16.52 -2.16 -17.25
C ILE A 305 16.10 -1.09 -18.26
N THR A 306 15.45 0.00 -17.81
CA THR A 306 15.03 1.10 -18.70
C THR A 306 16.22 1.73 -19.42
N ARG A 307 17.35 1.90 -18.74
CA ARG A 307 18.58 2.43 -19.35
C ARG A 307 19.11 1.52 -20.46
N HIS A 308 19.08 0.20 -20.28
CA HIS A 308 19.51 -0.75 -21.32
C HIS A 308 18.54 -0.79 -22.51
N ILE A 309 17.23 -0.75 -22.26
CA ILE A 309 16.21 -0.74 -23.32
C ILE A 309 16.35 0.54 -24.18
N GLY A 310 16.51 1.71 -23.55
CA GLY A 310 16.69 2.99 -24.24
C GLY A 310 18.03 3.15 -24.97
N GLN A 311 18.97 2.20 -24.84
CA GLN A 311 20.21 2.14 -25.63
C GLN A 311 20.09 1.22 -26.86
N ILE A 312 19.06 0.37 -26.91
CA ILE A 312 18.78 -0.56 -28.00
C ILE A 312 17.78 0.02 -29.01
N THR A 313 17.08 1.11 -28.64
CA THR A 313 16.15 1.87 -29.49
C THR A 313 16.78 3.18 -29.97
#